data_AF-A0A2J4G8H2-F1
#
_entry.id   AF-A0A2J4G8H2-F1
#
_cell.length_a   1.000
_cell.length_b   1.000
_cell.length_c   1.000
_cell.angle_alpha   90.00
_cell.angle_beta   90.00
_cell.angle_gamma   90.00
#
_symmetry.space_group_name_H-M   'P 1'
#
loop_
_entity.id
_entity.type
_entity.pdbx_description
1 polymer ?
#
loop_
_entity_poly.entity_id
_entity_poly.type
_entity_poly.pdbx_seq_one_letter_code
_entity_poly.pdbx_strand_id
1 'polypeptide(L)' 'MLKSVEEALLTIFEVLLLASVLVFAQDASVDSDVLHVQGLLPPGACTTVYSSKPITLNGTQRGNIITVCRNHSSIVVVEP' A
#
# COMPACT_ATOMS: atom_id res chain seq x y z
N MET A 1 -25.88 -38.01 -11.52
CA MET A 1 -26.00 -37.02 -10.43
C MET A 1 -24.71 -36.81 -9.65
N LEU A 2 -23.96 -37.86 -9.23
CA LEU A 2 -22.68 -37.68 -8.51
C LEU A 2 -21.61 -36.84 -9.25
N LYS A 3 -21.42 -37.03 -10.57
CA LYS A 3 -20.47 -36.24 -11.38
C LYS A 3 -20.70 -34.72 -11.33
N SER A 4 -21.97 -34.31 -11.22
CA SER A 4 -22.34 -32.89 -11.19
C SER A 4 -21.99 -32.22 -9.85
N VAL A 5 -21.85 -33.00 -8.78
CA VAL A 5 -21.51 -32.49 -7.45
C VAL A 5 -20.01 -32.26 -7.33
N GLU A 6 -19.18 -33.13 -7.91
CA GLU A 6 -17.73 -32.96 -7.96
C GLU A 6 -17.32 -31.73 -8.78
N GLU A 7 -17.95 -31.51 -9.93
CA GLU A 7 -17.68 -30.32 -10.77
C GLU A 7 -18.07 -29.02 -10.07
N ALA A 8 -19.18 -29.02 -9.32
CA ALA A 8 -19.61 -27.87 -8.52
C ALA A 8 -18.65 -27.57 -7.36
N LEU A 9 -18.10 -28.62 -6.72
CA LEU A 9 -17.14 -28.47 -5.63
C LEU A 9 -15.81 -27.90 -6.13
N LEU A 10 -15.34 -28.35 -7.29
CA LEU A 10 -14.11 -27.83 -7.91
C LEU A 10 -14.24 -26.35 -8.29
N THR A 11 -15.37 -25.96 -8.89
CA THR A 11 -15.61 -24.56 -9.27
C THR A 11 -15.71 -23.65 -8.05
N ILE A 12 -16.31 -24.10 -6.95
CA ILE A 12 -16.32 -23.35 -5.68
C ILE A 12 -14.90 -23.15 -5.14
N PHE A 13 -14.06 -24.19 -5.19
CA PHE A 13 -12.65 -24.08 -4.76
C PHE A 13 -11.84 -23.12 -5.63
N GLU A 14 -12.02 -23.13 -6.95
CA GLU A 14 -11.37 -22.16 -7.84
C GLU A 14 -11.80 -20.72 -7.54
N VAL A 15 -13.10 -20.49 -7.33
CA VAL A 15 -13.61 -19.15 -7.00
C VAL A 15 -13.08 -18.67 -5.65
N LEU A 16 -13.00 -19.55 -4.65
CA LEU A 16 -12.41 -19.23 -3.34
C LEU A 16 -10.92 -18.90 -3.45
N LEU A 17 -10.17 -19.65 -4.28
CA LEU A 17 -8.75 -19.36 -4.55
C LEU A 17 -8.58 -18.01 -5.24
N LEU A 18 -9.37 -17.71 -6.28
CA LEU A 18 -9.37 -16.43 -6.96
C LEU A 18 -9.70 -15.26 -6.01
N ALA A 19 -10.71 -15.43 -5.16
CA ALA A 19 -11.08 -14.44 -4.15
C ALA A 19 -9.94 -14.19 -3.14
N SER A 20 -9.22 -15.23 -2.73
CA SER A 20 -8.08 -15.08 -1.81
C SER A 20 -6.95 -14.24 -2.43
N VAL A 21 -6.62 -14.44 -3.70
CA VAL A 21 -5.59 -13.66 -4.42
C VAL A 21 -5.99 -12.19 -4.52
N LEU A 22 -7.28 -11.91 -4.74
CA LEU A 22 -7.81 -10.54 -4.82
C LEU A 22 -7.72 -9.80 -3.47
N VAL A 23 -7.93 -10.49 -2.34
CA VAL A 23 -7.81 -9.89 -1.00
C VAL A 23 -6.36 -9.53 -0.66
N PHE A 24 -5.38 -10.38 -1.01
CA PHE A 24 -3.96 -10.09 -0.78
C PHE A 24 -3.45 -8.87 -1.57
N ALA A 25 -4.08 -8.53 -2.70
CA ALA A 25 -3.70 -7.36 -3.48
C ALA A 25 -4.09 -6.03 -2.83
N GLN A 26 -5.05 -6.02 -1.89
CA GLN A 26 -5.59 -4.78 -1.31
C GLN A 26 -4.83 -4.31 -0.04
N ASP A 27 -4.02 -5.14 0.60
CA ASP A 27 -3.45 -4.87 1.93
C ASP A 27 -2.01 -4.27 1.90
N ALA A 28 -1.76 -3.38 0.94
CA ALA A 28 -0.43 -2.87 0.62
C ALA A 28 -0.25 -1.35 0.71
N SER A 29 -1.13 -0.61 1.39
CA SER A 29 -0.92 0.83 1.63
C SER A 29 -0.36 1.08 3.02
N VAL A 30 0.94 1.34 3.10
CA VAL A 30 1.60 1.90 4.30
C VAL A 30 1.41 3.42 4.28
N ASP A 31 0.17 3.88 4.49
CA ASP A 31 -0.14 5.32 4.56
C ASP A 31 0.28 5.90 5.93
N SER A 32 0.24 5.08 6.99
CA SER A 32 0.40 5.53 8.38
C SER A 32 1.84 5.89 8.78
N ASP A 33 2.85 5.25 8.20
CA ASP A 33 4.24 5.43 8.67
C ASP A 33 4.84 6.76 8.20
N VAL A 34 4.49 7.21 6.99
CA VAL A 34 4.96 8.51 6.49
C VAL A 34 4.37 9.65 7.31
N LEU A 35 3.10 9.52 7.72
CA LEU A 35 2.38 10.47 8.57
C LEU A 35 3.04 10.66 9.95
N HIS A 36 3.63 9.61 10.51
CA HIS A 36 4.38 9.72 11.78
C HIS A 36 5.70 10.48 11.62
N VAL A 37 6.38 10.30 10.48
CA VAL A 37 7.64 11.00 10.20
C VAL A 37 7.42 12.53 10.04
N GLN A 38 6.21 12.94 9.64
CA GLN A 38 5.82 14.36 9.47
C GLN A 38 5.97 15.18 10.75
N GLY A 39 5.59 14.59 11.89
CA GLY A 39 5.60 15.29 13.18
C GLY A 39 7.01 15.53 13.73
N LEU A 40 7.98 14.70 13.33
CA LEU A 40 9.34 14.68 13.87
C LEU A 40 10.33 15.58 13.11
N LEU A 41 10.02 15.94 11.86
CA LEU A 41 10.89 16.76 11.03
C LEU A 41 10.84 18.23 11.47
N PRO A 42 11.96 18.92 11.76
CA PRO A 42 11.96 20.36 11.93
C PRO A 42 11.66 21.08 10.59
N PRO A 43 11.17 22.33 10.62
CA PRO A 43 10.91 23.10 9.41
C PRO A 43 12.21 23.29 8.60
N GLY A 44 12.15 23.05 7.29
CA GLY A 44 13.29 23.11 6.37
C GLY A 44 14.09 21.80 6.26
N ALA A 45 13.76 20.76 7.03
CA ALA A 45 14.41 19.46 6.92
C ALA A 45 13.73 18.55 5.89
N CYS A 46 14.53 17.69 5.28
CA CYS A 46 14.08 16.60 4.42
C CYS A 46 14.52 15.26 5.01
N THR A 47 13.73 14.22 4.78
CA THR A 47 14.10 12.84 5.09
C THR A 47 13.60 11.91 3.98
N THR A 48 14.31 10.82 3.79
CA THR A 48 13.95 9.80 2.81
C THR A 48 13.35 8.61 3.54
N VAL A 49 12.13 8.26 3.18
CA VAL A 49 11.42 7.11 3.73
C VAL A 49 11.60 5.94 2.76
N TYR A 50 12.14 4.85 3.28
CA TYR A 50 12.29 3.59 2.57
C TYR A 50 11.25 2.62 3.08
N SER A 51 10.50 2.00 2.17
CA SER A 51 9.51 0.99 2.50
C SER A 51 9.69 -0.24 1.60
N SER A 52 9.41 -1.42 2.15
CA SER A 52 9.32 -2.66 1.37
C SER A 52 8.04 -2.73 0.54
N LYS A 53 7.04 -1.88 0.86
CA LYS A 53 5.75 -1.76 0.15
C LYS A 53 5.65 -0.39 -0.53
N PRO A 54 4.83 -0.26 -1.59
CA PRO A 54 4.53 1.03 -2.19
C PRO A 54 3.95 2.00 -1.16
N ILE A 55 4.52 3.19 -1.12
CA ILE A 55 4.10 4.26 -0.24
C ILE A 55 2.97 5.01 -0.94
N THR A 56 1.83 5.07 -0.27
CA THR A 56 0.71 5.92 -0.67
C THR A 56 0.80 7.20 0.15
N LEU A 57 0.63 8.35 -0.49
CA LEU A 57 0.50 9.63 0.21
C LEU A 57 -0.59 10.46 -0.48
N ASN A 58 -1.54 10.99 0.29
CA ASN A 58 -2.70 11.73 -0.23
C ASN A 58 -3.46 10.96 -1.32
N GLY A 59 -3.59 9.64 -1.16
CA GLY A 59 -4.28 8.76 -2.13
C GLY A 59 -3.51 8.53 -3.44
N THR A 60 -2.29 9.04 -3.58
CA THR A 60 -1.43 8.79 -4.74
C THR A 60 -0.32 7.81 -4.36
N GLN A 61 -0.14 6.75 -5.16
CA GLN A 61 0.99 5.83 -4.99
C GLN A 61 2.27 6.46 -5.54
N ARG A 62 3.30 6.59 -4.71
CA ARG A 62 4.56 7.31 -5.01
C ARG A 62 5.79 6.39 -5.15
N GLY A 63 5.59 5.08 -5.09
CA GLY A 63 6.66 4.06 -5.14
C GLY A 63 7.20 3.70 -3.75
N ASN A 64 8.33 2.98 -3.70
CA ASN A 64 8.85 2.40 -2.46
C ASN A 64 9.85 3.32 -1.70
N ILE A 65 10.29 4.38 -2.36
CA ILE A 65 11.26 5.34 -1.82
C ILE A 65 10.70 6.73 -2.13
N ILE A 66 10.49 7.53 -1.08
CA ILE A 66 10.07 8.92 -1.23
C ILE A 66 10.95 9.82 -0.38
N THR A 67 11.23 11.03 -0.87
CA THR A 67 11.82 12.08 -0.04
C THR A 67 10.73 13.03 0.37
N VAL A 68 10.57 13.24 1.67
CA VAL A 68 9.60 14.19 2.23
C VAL A 68 10.34 15.35 2.87
N CYS A 69 9.99 16.56 2.45
CA CYS A 69 10.54 17.80 2.96
C CYS A 69 9.47 18.59 3.71
N ARG A 70 9.79 19.06 4.92
CA ARG A 70 8.89 19.92 5.68
C ARG A 70 9.09 21.37 5.27
N ASN A 71 8.14 21.92 4.54
CA ASN A 71 8.07 23.34 4.23
C ASN A 71 7.10 24.03 5.20
N HIS A 72 7.64 24.60 6.28
CA HIS A 72 6.88 25.20 7.38
C HIS A 72 5.90 24.20 8.03
N SER A 73 4.60 24.37 7.80
CA SER A 73 3.53 23.49 8.29
C SER A 73 3.10 22.43 7.26
N SER A 74 3.63 22.49 6.04
CA SER A 74 3.26 21.62 4.93
C SER A 74 4.39 20.64 4.60
N ILE A 75 4.03 19.52 3.96
CA ILE A 75 4.99 18.53 3.48
C ILE A 75 4.93 18.46 1.97
N VAL A 76 6.11 18.49 1.39
CA VAL A 76 6.33 18.38 -0.04
C VAL A 76 7.05 17.07 -0.28
N VAL A 77 6.49 16.24 -1.17
CA VAL A 77 7.17 15.05 -1.67
C VAL A 77 8.07 15.47 -2.81
N VAL A 78 9.35 15.16 -2.71
CA VAL A 78 10.33 15.31 -3.78
C VAL A 78 10.60 13.92 -4.32
N GLU A 79 10.05 13.66 -5.51
CA GLU A 79 10.43 12.50 -6.31
C GLU A 79 11.81 12.79 -6.93
N PRO A 80 12.71 11.79 -7.03
CA PRO A 80 13.99 11.94 -7.72
C PRO A 80 13.81 12.27 -9.21
#